data_AF-A0A8J4YA55-F1
#
_entry.id   AF-A0A8J4YA55-F1
#
_cell.length_a   1.000
_cell.length_b   1.000
_cell.length_c   1.000
_cell.angle_alpha   90.00
_cell.angle_beta   90.00
_cell.angle_gamma   90.00
#
_symmetry.space_group_name_H-M   'P 1'
#
loop_
_entity.id
_entity.type
_entity.pdbx_description
1 polymer ?
#
loop_
_entity_poly.entity_id
_entity_poly.type
_entity_poly.pdbx_seq_one_letter_code
_entity_poly.pdbx_strand_id
1 'polypeptide(L)'
;MASARRSCRNNPDVFCYICGQYTLSGDRKNITGFVKRAYGAYFKVKLGDQDKSWAPHTVCKTCVEYLRRWTKGAKTSLKFGIPMVWREPFDHASDCYFCASILWHQPEESAQPPVPPTFHLPAVHWLTAKKFLYQRSQSFRQADDEATSTDERGYTEEEYEAQDSPAALFTM
;
A
#
# COMPACT_ATOMS: atom_id res chain seq x y z
N MET A 1 -16.40 -29.25 27.45
CA MET A 1 -14.95 -29.27 27.15
C MET A 1 -14.49 -27.82 27.01
N ALA A 2 -13.64 -27.34 27.92
CA ALA A 2 -13.16 -25.97 27.89
C ALA A 2 -12.24 -25.78 26.67
N SER A 3 -12.70 -24.95 25.73
CA SER A 3 -11.92 -24.53 24.57
C SER A 3 -10.63 -23.90 25.07
N ALA A 4 -9.49 -24.53 24.79
CA ALA A 4 -8.19 -23.93 25.06
C ALA A 4 -8.22 -22.55 24.38
N ARG A 5 -8.15 -21.48 25.18
CA ARG A 5 -8.01 -20.11 24.70
C ARG A 5 -6.64 -20.01 24.02
N ARG A 6 -6.52 -20.51 22.79
CA ARG A 6 -5.24 -20.54 22.08
C ARG A 6 -5.00 -19.16 21.50
N SER A 7 -4.50 -18.22 22.29
CA SER A 7 -4.04 -16.93 21.77
C SER A 7 -3.00 -17.15 20.66
N CYS A 8 -2.88 -16.20 19.71
CA CYS A 8 -1.82 -16.23 18.70
C CYS A 8 -0.45 -16.51 19.34
N ARG A 9 0.37 -17.33 18.67
CA ARG A 9 1.77 -17.55 19.06
C ARG A 9 2.57 -16.24 19.01
N ASN A 10 2.28 -15.40 18.02
CA ASN A 10 2.93 -14.13 17.80
C ASN A 10 1.96 -12.97 18.11
N ASN A 11 2.44 -11.92 18.76
CA ASN A 11 1.68 -10.68 18.93
C ASN A 11 1.49 -10.02 17.55
N PRO A 12 0.26 -9.66 17.11
CA PRO A 12 0.02 -8.98 15.83
C PRO A 12 0.88 -7.72 15.60
N ASP A 13 1.23 -6.99 16.67
CA ASP A 13 2.01 -5.75 16.61
C ASP A 13 3.49 -5.94 16.23
N VAL A 14 3.95 -7.19 16.12
CA VAL A 14 5.26 -7.48 15.52
C VAL A 14 5.23 -7.44 13.99
N PHE A 15 4.05 -7.36 13.37
CA PHE A 15 3.88 -7.27 11.92
C PHE A 15 3.45 -5.86 11.50
N CYS A 16 3.90 -5.42 10.34
CA CYS A 16 3.50 -4.13 9.76
C CYS A 16 2.10 -4.22 9.17
N TYR A 17 1.19 -3.36 9.60
CA TYR A 17 -0.17 -3.30 9.04
C TYR A 17 -0.19 -3.13 7.51
N ILE A 18 0.71 -2.31 6.95
CA ILE A 18 0.66 -1.93 5.52
C ILE A 18 1.19 -3.05 4.62
N CYS A 19 2.33 -3.66 4.96
CA CYS A 19 2.99 -4.65 4.11
C CYS A 19 2.91 -6.10 4.61
N GLY A 20 2.36 -6.33 5.80
CA GLY A 20 2.26 -7.67 6.41
C GLY A 20 3.59 -8.24 6.92
N GLN A 21 4.72 -7.59 6.67
CA GLN A 21 6.04 -8.13 7.03
C GLN A 21 6.33 -8.01 8.52
N TYR A 22 7.10 -8.95 9.05
CA TYR A 22 7.67 -8.87 10.39
C TYR A 22 8.52 -7.60 10.56
N THR A 23 8.50 -7.05 11.78
CA THR A 23 9.17 -5.80 12.13
C THR A 23 10.00 -5.97 13.39
N LEU A 24 11.25 -5.50 13.32
CA LEU A 24 12.10 -5.37 14.50
C LEU A 24 11.59 -4.25 15.41
N SER A 25 11.76 -4.39 16.72
CA SER A 25 11.23 -3.44 17.71
C SER A 25 11.63 -1.99 17.44
N GLY A 26 12.87 -1.72 17.00
CA GLY A 26 13.33 -0.36 16.67
C GLY A 26 12.68 0.26 15.42
N ASP A 27 12.18 -0.58 14.51
CA ASP A 27 11.54 -0.16 13.26
C ASP A 27 10.02 -0.08 13.36
N ARG A 28 9.42 -0.51 14.47
CA ARG A 28 7.99 -0.35 14.73
C ARG A 28 7.65 1.12 14.94
N LYS A 29 6.56 1.56 14.34
CA LYS A 29 6.00 2.90 14.46
C LYS A 29 4.50 2.79 14.71
N ASN A 30 3.98 3.73 15.49
CA ASN A 30 2.55 3.85 15.75
C ASN A 30 1.81 4.32 14.49
N ILE A 31 0.57 3.87 14.35
CA ILE A 31 -0.32 4.34 13.28
C ILE A 31 -0.87 5.71 13.64
N THR A 32 -0.17 6.75 13.17
CA THR A 32 -0.56 8.15 13.40
C THR A 32 -1.63 8.64 12.44
N GLY A 33 -2.22 9.81 12.71
CA GLY A 33 -3.16 10.46 11.77
C GLY A 33 -2.57 10.73 10.39
N PHE A 34 -1.26 10.99 10.30
CA PHE A 34 -0.56 11.08 9.02
C PHE A 34 -0.62 9.75 8.25
N VAL A 35 -0.29 8.63 8.91
CA VAL A 35 -0.29 7.30 8.28
C VAL A 35 -1.69 6.96 7.78
N LYS A 36 -2.74 7.19 8.59
CA LYS A 36 -4.13 6.94 8.20
C LYS A 36 -4.53 7.71 6.94
N ARG A 37 -4.21 9.02 6.87
CA ARG A 37 -4.52 9.87 5.71
C ARG A 37 -3.72 9.47 4.47
N ALA A 38 -2.41 9.27 4.60
CA ALA A 38 -1.54 8.91 3.48
C ALA A 38 -1.89 7.52 2.91
N TYR A 39 -2.16 6.56 3.78
CA TYR A 39 -2.63 5.23 3.40
C TYR A 39 -3.94 5.30 2.60
N GLY A 40 -4.93 6.02 3.11
CA GLY A 40 -6.21 6.21 2.41
C GLY A 40 -6.07 6.91 1.06
N ALA A 41 -5.22 7.93 0.98
CA ALA A 41 -4.96 8.63 -0.27
C ALA A 41 -4.25 7.76 -1.30
N TYR A 42 -3.31 6.92 -0.88
CA TYR A 42 -2.53 6.03 -1.75
C TYR A 42 -3.33 4.82 -2.23
N PHE A 43 -3.89 4.04 -1.29
CA PHE A 43 -4.57 2.77 -1.60
C PHE A 43 -6.07 2.92 -1.90
N LYS A 44 -6.64 4.12 -1.71
CA LYS A 44 -8.07 4.40 -1.86
C LYS A 44 -8.98 3.56 -0.96
N VAL A 45 -8.44 3.10 0.18
CA VAL A 45 -9.12 2.31 1.21
C VAL A 45 -8.80 2.88 2.59
N LYS A 46 -9.80 2.93 3.47
CA LYS A 46 -9.62 3.36 4.87
C LYS A 46 -8.78 2.33 5.63
N LEU A 47 -7.87 2.81 6.47
CA LEU A 47 -7.12 1.97 7.41
C LEU A 47 -8.09 1.54 8.54
N GLY A 48 -8.49 0.27 8.51
CA GLY A 48 -9.53 -0.30 9.37
C GLY A 48 -9.01 -1.20 10.50
N ASP A 49 -9.95 -1.74 11.28
CA ASP A 49 -9.74 -2.75 12.34
C ASP A 49 -8.74 -2.36 13.44
N GLN A 50 -8.50 -1.06 13.63
CA GLN A 50 -7.60 -0.53 14.66
C GLN A 50 -8.18 -0.57 16.07
N ASP A 51 -9.44 -0.99 16.20
CA ASP A 51 -10.13 -1.33 17.45
C ASP A 51 -10.08 -2.85 17.73
N LYS A 52 -9.55 -3.66 16.81
CA LYS A 52 -9.55 -5.11 16.90
C LYS A 52 -8.18 -5.62 17.36
N SER A 53 -8.18 -6.34 18.48
CA SER A 53 -6.95 -6.91 19.05
C SER A 53 -6.25 -7.92 18.13
N TRP A 54 -6.96 -8.51 17.16
CA TRP A 54 -6.38 -9.45 16.19
C TRP A 54 -5.66 -8.76 15.02
N ALA A 55 -5.87 -7.46 14.80
CA ALA A 55 -5.18 -6.72 13.75
C ALA A 55 -3.89 -6.07 14.28
N PRO A 56 -2.88 -5.81 13.43
CA PRO A 56 -1.72 -5.04 13.86
C PRO A 56 -2.05 -3.56 14.09
N HIS A 57 -1.49 -3.00 15.16
CA HIS A 57 -1.60 -1.57 15.50
C HIS A 57 -0.30 -0.81 15.20
N THR A 58 0.66 -1.48 14.57
CA THR A 58 1.97 -0.92 14.22
C THR A 58 2.24 -0.97 12.72
N VAL A 59 3.14 -0.11 12.27
CA VAL A 59 3.66 -0.08 10.90
C VAL A 59 5.17 -0.01 10.93
N CYS A 60 5.84 -0.57 9.92
CA CYS A 60 7.30 -0.48 9.82
C CYS A 60 7.74 0.92 9.37
N LYS A 61 8.91 1.35 9.86
CA LYS A 61 9.59 2.60 9.50
C LYS A 61 9.67 2.79 7.98
N THR A 62 9.97 1.72 7.25
CA THR A 62 10.07 1.71 5.79
C THR A 62 8.76 2.11 5.12
N CYS A 63 7.62 1.56 5.54
CA CYS A 63 6.32 1.93 4.98
C CYS A 63 5.95 3.39 5.30
N VAL A 64 6.24 3.84 6.53
CA VAL A 64 6.02 5.24 6.93
C VAL A 64 6.84 6.20 6.07
N GLU A 65 8.13 5.90 5.86
CA GLU A 65 9.01 6.75 5.06
C GLU A 65 8.64 6.74 3.59
N TYR A 66 8.18 5.60 3.05
CA TYR A 66 7.65 5.56 1.70
C TYR A 66 6.42 6.44 1.53
N LEU A 67 5.44 6.32 2.42
CA LEU A 67 4.26 7.19 2.39
C LEU A 67 4.67 8.67 2.51
N ARG A 68 5.63 9.00 3.38
CA ARG A 68 6.15 10.37 3.52
C ARG A 68 6.74 10.89 2.22
N ARG A 69 7.61 10.13 1.56
CA ARG A 69 8.22 10.52 0.29
C ARG A 69 7.19 10.62 -0.83
N TRP A 70 6.24 9.70 -0.87
CA TRP A 70 5.13 9.74 -1.83
C TRP A 70 4.27 10.99 -1.66
N THR A 71 3.87 11.33 -0.42
CA THR A 71 3.08 12.55 -0.16
C THR A 71 3.82 13.85 -0.52
N LYS A 72 5.16 13.81 -0.64
CA LYS A 72 6.00 14.95 -1.07
C LYS A 72 6.29 14.95 -2.58
N GLY A 73 5.76 14.00 -3.35
CA GLY A 73 6.09 13.84 -4.76
C GLY A 73 7.49 13.27 -5.04
N ALA A 74 8.29 12.98 -4.01
CA ALA A 74 9.65 12.45 -4.15
C ALA A 74 9.71 10.95 -4.51
N LYS A 75 8.55 10.29 -4.61
CA LYS A 75 8.41 8.91 -5.10
C LYS A 75 7.02 8.75 -5.73
N THR A 76 6.96 8.09 -6.88
CA THR A 76 5.71 7.88 -7.63
C THR A 76 4.85 6.76 -7.05
N SER A 77 5.46 5.70 -6.53
CA SER A 77 4.75 4.52 -6.01
C SER A 77 5.50 3.79 -4.89
N LEU A 78 4.79 3.03 -4.07
CA LEU A 78 5.35 2.00 -3.19
C LEU A 78 5.83 0.79 -4.02
N LYS A 79 6.59 -0.13 -3.40
CA LYS A 79 7.02 -1.38 -4.06
C LYS A 79 5.86 -2.31 -4.43
N PHE A 80 4.66 -2.03 -3.94
CA PHE A 80 3.43 -2.79 -4.19
C PHE A 80 2.24 -1.83 -4.32
N GLY A 81 1.23 -2.27 -5.07
CA GLY A 81 -0.01 -1.51 -5.30
C GLY A 81 -1.19 -1.93 -4.42
N ILE A 82 -1.09 -3.09 -3.75
CA ILE A 82 -2.15 -3.67 -2.92
C ILE A 82 -1.58 -3.86 -1.50
N PRO A 83 -2.18 -3.28 -0.45
CA PRO A 83 -1.71 -3.45 0.91
C PRO A 83 -2.06 -4.84 1.45
N MET A 84 -1.47 -5.22 2.58
CA MET A 84 -1.93 -6.40 3.30
C MET A 84 -3.40 -6.22 3.73
N VAL A 85 -4.21 -7.26 3.51
CA VAL A 85 -5.61 -7.30 3.95
C VAL A 85 -5.69 -8.18 5.20
N TRP A 86 -6.10 -7.57 6.31
CA TRP A 86 -6.24 -8.26 7.58
C TRP A 86 -7.64 -8.87 7.71
N ARG A 87 -7.70 -10.09 8.26
CA ARG A 87 -8.94 -10.78 8.59
C ARG A 87 -8.78 -11.45 9.94
N GLU A 88 -9.86 -11.53 10.70
CA GLU A 88 -9.91 -12.30 11.92
C GLU A 88 -9.68 -13.79 11.59
N PRO A 89 -8.68 -14.44 12.21
CA PRO A 89 -8.43 -15.86 11.96
C PRO A 89 -9.57 -16.70 12.53
N PHE A 90 -10.03 -17.72 11.78
CA PHE A 90 -11.03 -18.65 12.30
C PHE A 90 -10.47 -19.50 13.45
N ASP A 91 -9.22 -19.95 13.29
CA ASP A 91 -8.49 -20.69 14.32
C ASP A 91 -6.97 -20.48 14.22
N HIS A 92 -6.25 -20.77 15.30
CA HIS A 92 -4.81 -20.54 15.40
C HIS A 92 -3.93 -21.69 14.89
N ALA A 93 -4.52 -22.82 14.49
CA ALA A 93 -3.81 -23.99 14.00
C ALA A 93 -3.73 -24.03 12.47
N SER A 94 -4.78 -23.59 11.78
CA SER A 94 -4.95 -23.73 10.32
C SER A 94 -5.13 -22.39 9.60
N ASP A 95 -5.72 -21.39 10.25
CA ASP A 95 -6.20 -20.15 9.59
C ASP A 95 -5.66 -18.87 10.28
N CYS A 96 -4.49 -18.94 10.91
CA CYS A 96 -3.87 -17.77 11.53
C CYS A 96 -2.56 -17.39 10.87
N TYR A 97 -2.58 -16.27 10.12
CA TYR A 97 -1.41 -15.69 9.47
C TYR A 97 -0.24 -15.51 10.45
N PHE A 98 -0.52 -15.02 11.66
CA PHE A 98 0.49 -14.77 12.67
C PHE A 98 1.15 -16.06 13.16
N CYS A 99 0.38 -17.13 13.35
CA CYS A 99 0.91 -18.43 13.80
C CYS A 99 1.63 -19.17 12.67
N ALA A 100 1.13 -19.07 11.43
CA ALA A 100 1.74 -19.67 10.25
C ALA A 100 3.06 -18.99 9.86
N SER A 101 3.20 -17.71 10.20
CA SER A 101 4.47 -17.00 10.07
C SER A 101 5.48 -17.60 11.05
N ILE A 102 6.29 -18.53 10.56
CA ILE A 102 7.52 -18.97 11.23
C ILE A 102 8.44 -17.76 11.26
N LEU A 103 8.28 -16.93 12.27
CA LEU A 103 9.36 -16.07 12.71
C LEU A 103 10.44 -17.06 13.11
N TRP A 104 11.52 -17.12 12.34
CA TRP A 104 12.69 -17.92 12.64
C TRP A 104 13.28 -17.46 13.98
N HIS A 105 12.64 -17.83 15.08
CA HIS A 105 13.33 -18.16 16.30
C HIS A 105 14.24 -19.30 15.89
N GLN A 106 15.54 -19.04 15.80
CA GLN A 106 16.53 -20.10 15.84
C GLN A 106 16.14 -21.00 17.03
N PRO A 107 15.76 -22.27 16.80
CA PRO A 107 15.96 -23.24 17.85
C PRO A 107 17.46 -23.38 17.99
N GLU A 108 17.93 -23.41 19.23
CA GLU A 108 19.27 -23.91 19.54
C GLU A 108 19.51 -25.21 18.74
N GLU A 109 20.54 -25.16 17.90
CA GLU A 109 21.32 -26.25 17.32
C GLU A 109 20.68 -27.66 17.40
N SER A 110 19.90 -28.06 16.38
CA SER A 110 19.79 -29.44 15.84
C SER A 110 18.42 -29.73 15.20
N ALA A 111 18.21 -29.29 13.97
CA ALA A 111 17.45 -30.01 12.94
C ALA A 111 17.40 -29.17 11.67
N GLN A 112 17.46 -29.82 10.52
CA GLN A 112 17.48 -29.22 9.19
C GLN A 112 16.44 -28.09 9.03
N PRO A 113 16.77 -27.03 8.27
CA PRO A 113 15.84 -25.93 8.05
C PRO A 113 14.56 -26.47 7.39
N PRO A 114 13.36 -26.25 7.97
CA PRO A 114 12.12 -26.56 7.28
C PRO A 114 12.10 -25.78 5.96
N VAL A 115 11.89 -26.49 4.85
CA VAL A 115 11.59 -25.88 3.56
C VAL A 115 10.45 -24.87 3.76
N PRO A 116 10.63 -23.59 3.36
CA PRO A 116 9.59 -22.60 3.55
C PRO A 116 8.36 -23.08 2.79
N PRO A 117 7.17 -23.15 3.45
CA PRO A 117 5.96 -23.34 2.70
C PRO A 117 5.90 -22.21 1.68
N THR A 118 5.90 -22.57 0.41
CA THR A 118 5.54 -21.70 -0.70
C THR A 118 4.10 -21.25 -0.43
N PHE A 119 3.95 -20.24 0.43
CA PHE A 119 2.69 -19.56 0.63
C PHE A 119 2.47 -18.77 -0.64
N HIS A 120 1.81 -19.43 -1.58
CA HIS A 120 0.89 -18.78 -2.48
C HIS A 120 0.18 -17.69 -1.66
N LEU A 121 0.37 -16.43 -2.07
CA LEU A 121 -0.61 -15.37 -1.82
C LEU A 121 -1.99 -16.03 -1.80
N PRO A 122 -2.80 -15.88 -0.74
CA PRO A 122 -4.01 -16.68 -0.56
C PRO A 122 -4.78 -16.77 -1.88
N ALA A 123 -4.88 -17.99 -2.44
CA ALA A 123 -5.48 -18.24 -3.75
C ALA A 123 -6.98 -17.83 -3.81
N VAL A 124 -7.56 -17.41 -2.68
CA VAL A 124 -8.90 -16.86 -2.55
C VAL A 124 -8.97 -15.35 -2.83
N HIS A 125 -8.32 -14.88 -3.89
CA HIS A 125 -8.56 -13.51 -4.38
C HIS A 125 -8.50 -13.37 -5.89
N TRP A 126 -8.49 -14.43 -6.71
CA TRP A 126 -8.63 -14.20 -8.15
C TRP A 126 -10.05 -13.75 -8.50
N LEU A 127 -11.10 -14.32 -7.88
CA LEU A 127 -12.49 -13.90 -8.13
C LEU A 127 -12.81 -12.55 -7.48
N THR A 128 -12.29 -12.29 -6.29
CA THR A 128 -12.50 -11.03 -5.59
C THR A 128 -11.61 -9.92 -6.17
N ALA A 129 -10.36 -10.18 -6.54
CA ALA A 129 -9.56 -9.25 -7.37
C ALA A 129 -10.22 -9.03 -8.72
N LYS A 130 -10.72 -10.07 -9.40
CA LYS A 130 -11.43 -9.86 -10.67
C LYS A 130 -12.70 -9.03 -10.47
N LYS A 131 -13.46 -9.22 -9.39
CA LYS A 131 -14.61 -8.36 -9.06
C LYS A 131 -14.17 -6.91 -8.79
N PHE A 132 -13.14 -6.68 -7.97
CA PHE A 132 -12.59 -5.35 -7.69
C PHE A 132 -12.00 -4.69 -8.95
N LEU A 133 -11.27 -5.43 -9.77
CA LEU A 133 -10.69 -4.95 -11.04
C LEU A 133 -11.77 -4.71 -12.09
N TYR A 134 -12.81 -5.55 -12.16
CA TYR A 134 -13.95 -5.38 -13.05
C TYR A 134 -14.78 -4.16 -12.68
N GLN A 135 -15.11 -3.98 -11.39
CA GLN A 135 -15.77 -2.78 -10.88
C GLN A 135 -14.93 -1.52 -11.15
N ARG A 136 -13.61 -1.59 -10.96
CA ARG A 136 -12.66 -0.51 -11.30
C ARG A 136 -12.62 -0.19 -12.80
N SER A 137 -12.79 -1.19 -13.67
CA SER A 137 -12.83 -0.98 -15.13
C SER A 137 -14.15 -0.38 -15.62
N GLN A 138 -15.26 -0.63 -14.92
CA GLN A 138 -16.56 -0.04 -15.24
C GLN A 138 -16.62 1.42 -14.78
N SER A 139 -16.09 1.73 -13.60
CA SER A 139 -15.98 3.11 -13.11
C SER A 139 -15.03 3.99 -13.95
N PHE A 140 -14.05 3.37 -14.65
CA PHE A 140 -13.17 4.08 -15.58
C PHE A 140 -13.91 4.41 -16.89
N ARG A 141 -14.66 3.46 -17.45
CA ARG A 141 -15.46 3.69 -18.67
C ARG A 141 -16.55 4.75 -18.52
N GLN A 142 -17.25 4.78 -17.39
CA GLN A 142 -18.26 5.82 -17.12
C GLN A 142 -17.67 7.22 -16.95
N ALA A 143 -16.40 7.36 -16.57
CA ALA A 143 -15.76 8.67 -16.43
C ALA A 143 -15.33 9.27 -17.78
N ASP A 144 -15.05 8.43 -18.78
CA ASP A 144 -14.66 8.87 -20.13
C ASP A 144 -15.89 9.26 -20.98
N ASP A 145 -17.03 8.58 -20.78
CA ASP A 145 -18.29 8.86 -21.48
C ASP A 145 -18.93 10.18 -21.02
N GLU A 146 -18.66 10.65 -19.80
CA GLU A 146 -19.17 11.92 -19.27
C GLU A 146 -18.28 13.13 -19.62
N ALA A 147 -17.08 12.89 -20.17
CA ALA A 147 -16.12 13.94 -20.51
C ALA A 147 -16.10 14.34 -22.01
N THR A 148 -16.85 13.64 -22.88
CA THR A 148 -16.88 13.94 -24.32
C THR A 148 -18.23 14.49 -24.77
N SER A 149 -18.48 15.76 -24.44
CA SER A 149 -19.56 16.53 -25.07
C SER A 149 -19.30 18.03 -24.82
N THR A 150 -18.97 18.74 -25.91
CA THR A 150 -18.70 20.19 -26.05
C THR A 150 -17.31 20.62 -25.50
N ASP A 151 -16.39 21.21 -26.25
CA ASP A 151 -16.52 22.31 -27.22
C ASP A 151 -15.27 22.31 -28.15
N GLU A 152 -15.49 22.42 -29.46
CA GLU A 152 -14.45 22.69 -30.45
C GLU A 152 -14.34 24.20 -30.69
N ARG A 153 -13.20 24.82 -30.33
CA ARG A 153 -12.80 26.09 -30.96
C ARG A 153 -11.29 26.32 -30.94
N GLY A 154 -10.74 26.45 -32.14
CA GLY A 154 -9.31 26.40 -32.45
C GLY A 154 -8.46 27.62 -32.10
N TYR A 155 -7.15 27.43 -32.27
CA TYR A 155 -6.11 28.46 -32.12
C TYR A 155 -5.30 28.52 -33.42
N THR A 156 -5.26 29.68 -34.06
CA THR A 156 -4.50 29.95 -35.29
C THR A 156 -3.04 30.20 -34.97
N GLU A 157 -2.15 29.70 -35.82
CA GLU A 157 -0.71 29.97 -35.80
C GLU A 157 -0.44 31.42 -36.27
N GLU A 158 0.30 32.21 -35.48
CA GLU A 158 0.94 33.46 -35.92
C GLU A 158 2.45 33.38 -35.63
N GLU A 159 3.16 33.01 -36.70
CA GLU A 159 4.39 33.60 -37.24
C GLU A 159 5.38 34.29 -36.26
N TYR A 160 6.53 33.64 -36.02
CA TYR A 160 7.72 34.31 -35.47
C TYR A 160 8.56 34.83 -36.64
N GLU A 161 8.75 36.14 -36.72
CA GLU A 161 9.68 36.75 -37.67
C GLU A 161 10.92 37.22 -36.90
N ALA A 162 12.09 36.70 -37.30
CA ALA A 162 13.39 37.07 -36.76
C ALA A 162 14.14 37.88 -37.82
N GLN A 163 14.47 39.14 -37.52
CA GLN A 163 15.42 40.04 -38.19
C GLN A 163 15.29 41.42 -37.50
N ASP A 164 16.27 42.29 -37.32
CA ASP A 164 17.70 42.37 -37.56
C ASP A 164 18.15 43.62 -36.75
N SER A 165 19.41 43.69 -36.31
CA SER A 165 19.94 44.86 -35.59
C SER A 165 20.29 45.99 -36.57
N PRO A 166 20.22 47.27 -36.16
CA PRO A 166 21.46 48.03 -36.22
C PRO A 166 21.71 49.01 -35.07
N ALA A 167 22.99 49.26 -34.86
CA ALA A 167 23.56 50.30 -34.00
C ALA A 167 23.28 51.73 -34.48
N ALA A 168 23.06 52.66 -33.54
CA ALA A 168 23.43 54.09 -33.56
C ALA A 168 22.85 54.75 -32.27
N LEU A 169 23.69 55.22 -31.33
CA LEU A 169 24.19 56.60 -31.18
C LEU A 169 23.17 57.64 -30.65
N PHE A 170 23.68 58.47 -29.73
CA PHE A 170 23.20 59.72 -29.10
C PHE A 170 22.56 59.65 -27.70
N THR A 171 23.29 59.97 -26.61
CA THR A 171 23.63 61.28 -25.99
C THR A 171 22.50 61.83 -25.09
N MET A 172 22.72 61.83 -23.77
CA MET A 172 22.89 63.00 -22.89
C MET A 172 23.39 62.56 -21.51
#